data_AF-A0A800JXY6-F1
#
_entry.id   AF-A0A800JXY6-F1
#
_cell.length_a   1.000
_cell.length_b   1.000
_cell.length_c   1.000
_cell.angle_alpha   90.00
_cell.angle_beta   90.00
_cell.angle_gamma   90.00
#
_symmetry.space_group_name_H-M   'P 1'
#
loop_
_entity.id
_entity.type
_entity.pdbx_description
1 polymer ?
#
loop_
_entity_poly.entity_id
_entity_poly.type
_entity_poly.pdbx_seq_one_letter_code
_entity_poly.pdbx_strand_id
1 'polypeptide(L)'
;MIRSMTGFGEAEEATAVGVVRVEIKTVNHRFFNANLRTPHGFDRLESDIQSWLRPFLSRGHVTYALSIDRDAAEAKDTLPELDLERAKRYGELLETLRRELAIEAPVDLAHISRFGEIFRAPERGNAAAEVDVEVIRDLTQTAATGVVALREAEGARLQRDLEEHLRAIEEALVRVEALAPERLVAERDRLRAAVAELTEGHAVDEDRLAREIAYLAEKWDINEELVRFRSHVELFNEALNAEA
;
A
#
# COMPACT_ATOMS: atom_id res chain seq x y z
N MET A 1 -16.49 -8.93 6.98
CA MET A 1 -16.28 -8.61 5.54
C MET A 1 -14.79 -8.40 5.30
N ILE A 2 -14.21 -9.12 4.34
CA ILE A 2 -12.78 -8.99 4.01
C ILE A 2 -12.52 -7.59 3.47
N ARG A 3 -11.49 -6.93 4.01
CA ARG A 3 -10.99 -5.65 3.52
C ARG A 3 -9.55 -5.83 3.05
N SER A 4 -9.25 -5.31 1.86
CA SER A 4 -7.87 -5.22 1.39
C SER A 4 -7.02 -4.38 2.34
N MET A 5 -5.71 -4.59 2.31
CA MET A 5 -4.73 -3.84 3.10
C MET A 5 -4.09 -2.69 2.31
N THR A 6 -4.35 -2.59 1.02
CA THR A 6 -3.96 -1.47 0.17
C THR A 6 -5.15 -0.57 -0.11
N GLY A 7 -4.93 0.74 -0.14
CA GLY A 7 -6.02 1.68 -0.33
C GLY A 7 -5.53 3.09 -0.60
N PHE A 8 -6.35 3.84 -1.31
CA PHE A 8 -6.12 5.22 -1.67
C PHE A 8 -7.41 6.01 -1.45
N GLY A 9 -7.27 7.24 -0.98
CA GLY A 9 -8.38 8.19 -0.88
C GLY A 9 -7.83 9.60 -0.91
N GLU A 10 -8.58 10.48 -1.56
CA GLU A 10 -8.26 11.90 -1.65
C GLU A 10 -9.52 12.72 -1.42
N ALA A 11 -9.33 13.93 -0.90
CA ALA A 11 -10.37 14.93 -0.74
C ALA A 11 -9.75 16.31 -0.90
N GLU A 12 -10.49 17.24 -1.48
CA GLU A 12 -10.07 18.62 -1.61
C GLU A 12 -11.22 19.60 -1.42
N GLU A 13 -10.90 20.79 -0.93
CA GLU A 13 -11.85 21.88 -0.73
C GLU A 13 -11.20 23.22 -1.04
N ALA A 14 -11.93 24.08 -1.75
CA ALA A 14 -11.51 25.44 -2.03
C ALA A 14 -11.83 26.34 -0.83
N THR A 15 -10.79 26.96 -0.25
CA THR A 15 -10.89 27.88 0.88
C THR A 15 -10.45 29.28 0.48
N ALA A 16 -10.62 30.26 1.37
CA ALA A 16 -10.18 31.64 1.14
C ALA A 16 -8.66 31.77 0.88
N VAL A 17 -7.86 30.78 1.30
CA VAL A 17 -6.40 30.80 1.15
C VAL A 17 -5.87 29.93 0.01
N GLY A 18 -6.73 29.20 -0.68
CA GLY A 18 -6.32 28.22 -1.69
C GLY A 18 -7.10 26.92 -1.63
N VAL A 19 -6.73 25.99 -2.49
CA VAL A 19 -7.28 24.62 -2.47
C VAL A 19 -6.51 23.80 -1.45
N VAL A 20 -7.21 23.35 -0.41
CA VAL A 20 -6.67 22.43 0.59
C VAL A 20 -6.95 21.02 0.11
N ARG A 21 -5.91 20.18 0.03
CA ARG A 21 -6.03 18.79 -0.41
C ARG A 21 -5.42 17.85 0.63
N VAL A 22 -6.13 16.74 0.87
CA VAL A 22 -5.68 15.63 1.69
C VAL A 22 -5.60 14.38 0.83
N GLU A 23 -4.46 13.71 0.86
CA GLU A 23 -4.23 12.42 0.21
C GLU A 23 -3.83 11.38 1.25
N ILE A 24 -4.45 10.20 1.18
CA ILE A 24 -4.17 9.07 2.08
C ILE A 24 -3.88 7.83 1.25
N LYS A 25 -2.68 7.27 1.46
CA LYS A 25 -2.24 6.00 0.89
C LYS A 25 -2.01 5.00 2.01
N THR A 26 -2.48 3.77 1.82
CA THR A 26 -2.28 2.69 2.80
C THR A 26 -1.63 1.47 2.15
N VAL A 27 -0.72 0.86 2.88
CA VAL A 27 -0.10 -0.42 2.51
C VAL A 27 -0.15 -1.40 3.69
N ASN A 28 0.10 -2.68 3.39
CA ASN A 28 0.09 -3.74 4.40
C ASN A 28 1.16 -3.50 5.47
N HIS A 29 0.72 -3.44 6.71
CA HIS A 29 1.58 -3.44 7.89
C HIS A 29 0.78 -3.98 9.08
N ARG A 30 1.48 -4.67 10.00
CA ARG A 30 0.84 -5.36 11.14
C ARG A 30 0.11 -4.40 12.08
N PHE A 31 0.69 -3.22 12.32
CA PHE A 31 0.16 -2.22 13.23
C PHE A 31 -0.19 -0.93 12.47
N PHE A 32 -1.07 -0.11 13.04
CA PHE A 32 -1.28 1.24 12.57
C PHE A 32 0.01 2.06 12.75
N ASN A 33 0.53 2.57 11.64
CA ASN A 33 1.70 3.44 11.62
C ASN A 33 1.42 4.56 10.61
N ALA A 34 1.35 5.80 11.07
CA ALA A 34 1.08 6.95 10.21
C ALA A 34 2.35 7.76 9.96
N ASN A 35 2.66 7.97 8.70
CA ASN A 35 3.69 8.89 8.21
C ASN A 35 2.97 10.13 7.66
N LEU A 36 3.03 11.22 8.41
CA LEU A 36 2.33 12.46 8.08
C LEU A 36 3.29 13.41 7.37
N ARG A 37 2.86 13.92 6.21
CA ARG A 37 3.53 14.99 5.47
C ARG A 37 2.63 16.20 5.49
N THR A 38 2.98 17.20 6.29
CA THR A 38 2.21 18.44 6.39
C THR A 38 3.04 19.64 5.95
N PRO A 39 2.42 20.71 5.43
CA PRO A 39 3.12 21.95 5.15
C PRO A 39 3.60 22.61 6.45
N HIS A 40 4.60 23.47 6.35
CA HIS A 40 5.15 24.19 7.51
C HIS A 40 4.05 24.92 8.30
N GLY A 41 4.03 24.73 9.62
CA GLY A 41 3.06 25.34 10.54
C GLY A 41 1.89 24.43 10.92
N PHE A 42 1.69 23.30 10.24
CA PHE A 42 0.66 22.31 10.57
C PHE A 42 1.16 21.16 11.44
N ASP A 43 2.43 21.16 11.86
CA ASP A 43 3.04 20.11 12.68
C ASP A 43 2.27 19.89 14.00
N ARG A 44 1.64 20.96 14.53
CA ARG A 44 0.77 20.89 15.73
C ARG A 44 -0.43 19.95 15.57
N LEU A 45 -0.88 19.69 14.34
CA LEU A 45 -2.04 18.85 14.04
C LEU A 45 -1.70 17.37 13.89
N GLU A 46 -0.43 16.97 13.98
CA GLU A 46 -0.03 15.57 13.76
C GLU A 46 -0.78 14.59 14.68
N SER A 47 -0.86 14.91 15.97
CA SER A 47 -1.60 14.09 16.95
C SER A 47 -3.09 14.02 16.62
N ASP A 48 -3.67 15.14 16.20
CA ASP A 48 -5.10 15.22 15.87
C ASP A 48 -5.41 14.41 14.61
N ILE A 49 -4.61 14.55 13.55
CA ILE A 49 -4.74 13.77 12.31
C ILE A 49 -4.66 12.27 12.61
N GLN A 50 -3.71 11.82 13.43
CA GLN A 50 -3.66 10.41 13.83
C GLN A 50 -4.94 9.98 14.56
N SER A 51 -5.47 10.82 15.44
CA SER A 51 -6.72 10.54 16.16
C SER A 51 -7.92 10.42 15.23
N TRP A 52 -7.98 11.24 14.18
CA TRP A 52 -9.06 11.23 13.18
C TRP A 52 -9.00 10.03 12.25
N LEU A 53 -7.81 9.51 11.96
CA LEU A 53 -7.60 8.33 11.10
C LEU A 53 -7.91 7.00 11.79
N ARG A 54 -7.66 6.91 13.10
CA ARG A 54 -7.79 5.66 13.88
C ARG A 54 -9.15 4.96 13.77
N PRO A 55 -10.30 5.67 13.81
CA PRO A 55 -11.61 5.04 13.64
C PRO A 55 -11.80 4.34 12.28
N PHE A 56 -11.10 4.79 11.23
CA PHE A 56 -11.22 4.25 9.88
C PHE A 56 -10.16 3.16 9.61
N LEU A 57 -8.96 3.33 10.17
CA LEU A 57 -7.78 2.53 9.87
C LEU A 57 -7.22 1.88 11.14
N SER A 58 -7.61 0.64 11.41
CA SER A 58 -7.13 -0.13 12.57
C SER A 58 -5.69 -0.65 12.44
N ARG A 59 -5.24 -0.89 11.20
CA ARG A 59 -3.90 -1.40 10.86
C ARG A 59 -3.43 -0.92 9.49
N GLY A 60 -2.12 -0.97 9.28
CA GLY A 60 -1.46 -0.59 8.03
C GLY A 60 -0.49 0.56 8.20
N HIS A 61 0.42 0.69 7.23
CA HIS A 61 1.27 1.86 7.12
C HIS A 61 0.53 2.88 6.27
N VAL A 62 0.26 4.04 6.85
CA VAL A 62 -0.55 5.11 6.29
C VAL A 62 0.39 6.25 5.93
N THR A 63 0.47 6.60 4.65
CA THR A 63 1.08 7.85 4.22
C THR A 63 -0.04 8.87 4.05
N TYR A 64 0.02 9.93 4.84
CA TYR A 64 -0.91 11.05 4.79
C TYR A 64 -0.16 12.26 4.25
N ALA A 65 -0.73 12.95 3.27
CA ALA A 65 -0.18 14.19 2.75
C ALA A 65 -1.26 15.29 2.77
N LEU A 66 -0.96 16.38 3.45
CA LEU A 66 -1.71 17.63 3.40
C LEU A 66 -0.96 18.59 2.49
N SER A 67 -1.67 19.20 1.54
CA SER A 67 -1.13 20.25 0.68
C SER A 67 -2.11 21.41 0.55
N ILE A 68 -1.58 22.60 0.32
CA ILE A 68 -2.35 23.83 0.11
C ILE A 68 -1.81 24.47 -1.16
N ASP A 69 -2.65 24.51 -2.19
CA ASP A 69 -2.34 25.19 -3.44
C ASP A 69 -2.96 26.60 -3.41
N ARG A 70 -2.11 27.60 -3.20
CA ARG A 70 -2.49 29.02 -3.19
C ARG A 70 -2.60 29.62 -4.60
N ASP A 71 -1.96 29.01 -5.59
CA ASP A 71 -1.94 29.55 -6.97
C ASP A 71 -3.31 29.37 -7.64
N ALA A 72 -4.12 28.43 -7.16
CA ALA A 72 -5.50 28.26 -7.57
C ALA A 72 -6.44 29.40 -7.13
N ALA A 73 -6.10 30.15 -6.07
CA ALA A 73 -6.93 31.26 -5.56
C ALA A 73 -6.49 32.64 -6.08
N GLU A 74 -5.20 32.87 -6.34
CA GLU A 74 -4.67 34.20 -6.66
C GLU A 74 -3.68 34.19 -7.84
N ALA A 75 -4.18 34.04 -9.07
CA ALA A 75 -3.40 34.33 -10.28
C ALA A 75 -3.12 35.83 -10.51
N LYS A 76 -3.34 36.71 -9.52
CA LYS A 76 -3.36 38.18 -9.73
C LYS A 76 -2.31 39.02 -9.00
N ASP A 77 -1.57 38.49 -8.02
CA ASP A 77 -0.66 39.35 -7.22
C ASP A 77 0.72 38.75 -6.94
N THR A 78 1.31 38.06 -7.93
CA THR A 78 2.67 37.49 -7.85
C THR A 78 3.71 38.39 -8.52
N LEU A 79 3.64 39.71 -8.29
CA LEU A 79 4.81 40.55 -8.58
C LEU A 79 5.86 40.32 -7.48
N PRO A 80 7.14 40.06 -7.84
CA PRO A 80 8.20 39.93 -6.85
C PRO A 80 8.34 41.21 -6.00
N GLU A 81 8.55 41.05 -4.70
CA GLU A 81 8.81 42.16 -3.80
C GLU A 81 10.25 42.66 -4.00
N LEU A 82 10.42 43.98 -4.13
CA LEU A 82 11.74 44.60 -4.23
C LEU A 82 12.40 44.68 -2.84
N ASP A 83 13.50 43.96 -2.67
CA ASP A 83 14.41 44.13 -1.54
C ASP A 83 15.31 45.34 -1.77
N LEU A 84 14.77 46.52 -1.43
CA LEU A 84 15.44 47.80 -1.65
C LEU A 84 16.78 47.90 -0.89
N GLU A 85 16.88 47.31 0.31
CA GLU A 85 18.11 47.33 1.11
C GLU A 85 19.21 46.51 0.45
N ARG A 86 18.89 45.33 -0.08
CA ARG A 86 19.84 44.53 -0.86
C ARG A 86 20.23 45.23 -2.17
N ALA A 87 19.28 45.85 -2.86
CA ALA A 87 19.56 46.64 -4.07
C ALA A 87 20.52 47.82 -3.78
N LYS A 88 20.33 48.54 -2.68
CA LYS A 88 21.26 49.61 -2.23
C LYS A 88 22.67 49.07 -2.00
N ARG A 89 22.80 47.94 -1.29
CA ARG A 89 24.10 47.29 -1.02
C ARG A 89 24.82 46.89 -2.30
N TYR A 90 24.11 46.31 -3.28
CA TYR A 90 24.72 46.00 -4.58
C TYR A 90 25.17 47.27 -5.31
N GLY A 91 24.39 48.34 -5.25
CA GLY A 91 24.80 49.65 -5.80
C GLY A 91 26.10 50.17 -5.19
N GLU A 92 26.23 50.11 -3.87
CA GLU A 92 27.45 50.52 -3.14
C GLU A 92 28.67 49.67 -3.50
N LEU A 93 28.50 48.35 -3.62
CA LEU A 93 29.57 47.42 -4.00
C LEU A 93 30.04 47.66 -5.44
N LEU A 94 29.12 47.87 -6.37
CA LEU A 94 29.45 48.17 -7.76
C LEU A 94 30.18 49.50 -7.89
N GLU A 95 29.77 50.53 -7.14
CA GLU A 95 30.44 51.82 -7.16
C GLU A 95 31.85 51.75 -6.52
N THR A 96 32.02 50.92 -5.49
CA THR A 96 33.34 50.62 -4.92
C THR A 96 34.24 49.95 -5.97
N LEU A 97 33.74 48.92 -6.65
CA LEU A 97 34.47 48.21 -7.71
C LEU A 97 34.86 49.14 -8.86
N ARG A 98 33.94 50.02 -9.28
CA ARG A 98 34.18 51.01 -10.33
C ARG A 98 35.38 51.92 -9.99
N ARG A 99 35.47 52.37 -8.73
CA ARG A 99 36.57 53.23 -8.26
C ARG A 99 37.90 52.49 -8.18
N GLU A 100 37.92 51.31 -7.60
CA GLU A 100 39.13 50.49 -7.45
C GLU A 100 39.73 50.06 -8.80
N LEU A 101 38.88 49.82 -9.80
CA LEU A 101 39.29 49.42 -11.15
C LEU A 101 39.42 50.58 -12.15
N ALA A 102 39.23 51.82 -11.71
CA ALA A 102 39.27 53.03 -12.54
C ALA A 102 38.38 52.95 -13.80
N ILE A 103 37.18 52.39 -13.66
CA ILE A 103 36.21 52.27 -14.76
C ILE A 103 35.46 53.60 -14.91
N GLU A 104 35.50 54.21 -16.10
CA GLU A 104 34.85 55.50 -16.38
C GLU A 104 33.32 55.40 -16.53
N ALA A 105 32.80 54.22 -16.89
CA ALA A 105 31.36 54.01 -17.09
C ALA A 105 30.60 54.06 -15.75
N PRO A 106 29.48 54.80 -15.66
CA PRO A 106 28.68 54.89 -14.44
C PRO A 106 27.93 53.57 -14.15
N VAL A 107 27.66 53.32 -12.87
CA VAL A 107 26.75 52.24 -12.46
C VAL A 107 25.31 52.66 -12.78
N ASP A 108 24.59 51.88 -13.59
CA ASP A 108 23.19 52.13 -13.95
C ASP A 108 22.27 51.04 -13.38
N LEU A 109 20.95 51.21 -13.59
CA LEU A 109 19.95 50.23 -13.18
C LEU A 109 20.12 48.88 -13.87
N ALA A 110 20.66 48.84 -15.10
CA ALA A 110 20.86 47.59 -15.83
C ALA A 110 21.97 46.73 -15.20
N HIS A 111 22.94 47.34 -14.53
CA HIS A 111 23.94 46.62 -13.73
C HIS A 111 23.32 46.02 -12.46
N ILE A 112 22.44 46.77 -11.77
CA ILE A 112 21.79 46.30 -10.55
C ILE A 112 20.74 45.22 -10.86
N SER A 113 19.98 45.36 -11.95
CA SER A 113 18.94 44.40 -12.35
C SER A 113 19.48 43.02 -12.74
N ARG A 114 20.81 42.87 -12.92
CA ARG A 114 21.46 41.57 -13.14
C ARG A 114 21.50 40.69 -11.89
N PHE A 115 21.34 41.28 -10.71
CA PHE A 115 21.23 40.56 -9.45
C PHE A 115 19.76 40.22 -9.20
N GLY A 116 19.32 39.06 -9.70
CA GLY A 116 17.93 38.61 -9.56
C GLY A 116 17.47 38.47 -8.11
N GLU A 117 18.39 38.39 -7.16
CA GLU A 117 18.16 38.27 -5.73
C GLU A 117 17.59 39.54 -5.09
N ILE A 118 17.58 40.68 -5.80
CA ILE A 118 16.90 41.91 -5.34
C ILE A 118 15.37 41.77 -5.40
N PHE A 119 14.88 40.77 -6.15
CA PHE A 119 13.48 40.43 -6.23
C PHE A 119 13.24 39.19 -5.36
N ARG A 120 12.46 39.35 -4.31
CA ARG A 120 12.04 38.24 -3.45
C ARG A 120 10.67 37.75 -3.91
N ALA A 121 10.46 36.44 -3.83
CA ALA A 121 9.09 35.95 -3.86
C ALA A 121 8.35 36.58 -2.65
N PRO A 122 7.08 37.00 -2.80
CA PRO A 122 6.31 37.50 -1.68
C PRO A 122 6.40 36.52 -0.51
N GLU A 123 6.67 37.01 0.70
CA GLU A 123 6.59 36.17 1.90
C GLU A 123 5.12 35.79 2.09
N ARG A 124 4.75 34.65 1.50
CA ARG A 124 3.43 34.03 1.68
C ARG A 124 3.29 33.72 3.17
N GLY A 125 2.48 34.50 3.88
CA GLY A 125 2.24 34.38 5.32
C GLY A 125 1.87 32.97 5.77
N ASN A 126 1.98 32.69 7.07
CA ASN A 126 1.82 31.36 7.64
C ASN A 126 0.42 30.75 7.35
N ALA A 127 0.34 29.86 6.35
CA ALA A 127 -0.89 29.19 5.93
C ALA A 127 -1.62 28.48 7.06
N ALA A 128 -0.88 28.03 8.08
CA ALA A 128 -1.44 27.35 9.23
C ALA A 128 -2.28 28.23 10.16
N ALA A 129 -2.18 29.56 10.05
CA ALA A 129 -3.02 30.48 10.80
C ALA A 129 -4.36 30.77 10.09
N GLU A 130 -4.46 30.46 8.80
CA GLU A 130 -5.56 30.90 7.94
C GLU A 130 -6.50 29.76 7.51
N VAL A 131 -6.07 28.50 7.59
CA VAL A 131 -6.92 27.33 7.36
C VAL A 131 -7.56 26.88 8.67
N ASP A 132 -8.89 26.72 8.66
CA ASP A 132 -9.63 26.16 9.79
C ASP A 132 -9.27 24.67 9.98
N VAL A 133 -9.06 24.28 11.23
CA VAL A 133 -8.78 22.90 11.62
C VAL A 133 -9.96 21.99 11.28
N GLU A 134 -11.19 22.52 11.32
CA GLU A 134 -12.39 21.76 10.97
C GLU A 134 -12.38 21.32 9.50
N VAL A 135 -11.94 22.18 8.58
CA VAL A 135 -11.79 21.83 7.15
C VAL A 135 -10.82 20.67 6.97
N ILE A 136 -9.67 20.70 7.66
CA ILE A 136 -8.67 19.63 7.57
C ILE A 136 -9.22 18.31 8.13
N ARG A 137 -9.98 18.38 9.22
CA ARG A 137 -10.63 17.21 9.82
C ARG A 137 -11.62 16.58 8.84
N ASP A 138 -12.48 17.38 8.23
CA ASP A 138 -13.52 16.90 7.32
C ASP A 138 -12.93 16.29 6.04
N LEU A 139 -11.90 16.94 5.48
CA LEU A 139 -11.12 16.39 4.36
C LEU A 139 -10.43 15.08 4.73
N THR A 140 -9.85 15.00 5.93
CA THR A 140 -9.22 13.76 6.44
C THR A 140 -10.22 12.61 6.54
N GLN A 141 -11.40 12.86 7.12
CA GLN A 141 -12.44 11.85 7.26
C GLN A 141 -13.01 11.42 5.91
N THR A 142 -13.17 12.36 4.98
CA THR A 142 -13.63 12.09 3.61
C THR A 142 -12.63 11.22 2.85
N ALA A 143 -11.35 11.60 2.85
CA ALA A 143 -10.28 10.80 2.24
C ALA A 143 -10.17 9.41 2.90
N ALA A 144 -10.28 9.31 4.22
CA ALA A 144 -10.24 8.04 4.94
C ALA A 144 -11.43 7.14 4.60
N THR A 145 -12.62 7.72 4.41
CA THR A 145 -13.81 6.99 3.93
C THR A 145 -13.58 6.44 2.52
N GLY A 146 -12.97 7.21 1.64
CA GLY A 146 -12.54 6.75 0.31
C GLY A 146 -11.59 5.56 0.36
N VAL A 147 -10.59 5.59 1.26
CA VAL A 147 -9.68 4.45 1.49
C VAL A 147 -10.44 3.20 1.92
N VAL A 148 -11.38 3.32 2.87
CA VAL A 148 -12.18 2.17 3.35
C VAL A 148 -13.04 1.60 2.23
N ALA A 149 -13.72 2.44 1.45
CA ALA A 149 -14.53 2.00 0.33
C ALA A 149 -13.72 1.24 -0.72
N LEU A 150 -12.52 1.73 -1.06
CA LEU A 150 -11.63 1.04 -2.00
C LEU A 150 -11.17 -0.32 -1.44
N ARG A 151 -10.83 -0.38 -0.16
CA ARG A 151 -10.43 -1.61 0.53
C ARG A 151 -11.56 -2.64 0.56
N GLU A 152 -12.79 -2.21 0.77
CA GLU A 152 -13.98 -3.09 0.75
C GLU A 152 -14.27 -3.59 -0.66
N ALA A 153 -14.23 -2.71 -1.67
CA ALA A 153 -14.45 -3.10 -3.05
C ALA A 153 -13.40 -4.11 -3.55
N GLU A 154 -12.12 -3.91 -3.21
CA GLU A 154 -11.06 -4.86 -3.52
C GLU A 154 -11.20 -6.16 -2.71
N GLY A 155 -11.50 -6.05 -1.40
CA GLY A 155 -11.73 -7.20 -0.53
C GLY A 155 -12.84 -8.12 -1.02
N ALA A 156 -13.96 -7.55 -1.50
CA ALA A 156 -15.07 -8.31 -2.07
C ALA A 156 -14.72 -8.99 -3.42
N ARG A 157 -13.75 -8.46 -4.18
CA ARG A 157 -13.25 -9.13 -5.39
C ARG A 157 -12.34 -10.29 -5.02
N LEU A 158 -11.40 -10.07 -4.10
CA LEU A 158 -10.50 -11.10 -3.60
C LEU A 158 -11.25 -12.25 -2.92
N GLN A 159 -12.29 -11.94 -2.15
CA GLN A 159 -13.13 -12.96 -1.54
C GLN A 159 -13.72 -13.90 -2.60
N ARG A 160 -14.34 -13.34 -3.65
CA ARG A 160 -14.93 -14.15 -4.73
C ARG A 160 -13.90 -15.01 -5.45
N ASP A 161 -12.73 -14.45 -5.75
CA ASP A 161 -11.62 -15.18 -6.38
C ASP A 161 -11.13 -16.35 -5.49
N LEU A 162 -11.00 -16.13 -4.19
CA LEU A 162 -10.62 -17.18 -3.24
C LEU A 162 -11.71 -18.27 -3.12
N GLU A 163 -12.99 -17.90 -3.11
CA GLU A 163 -14.11 -18.85 -3.11
C GLU A 163 -14.11 -19.72 -4.38
N GLU A 164 -13.83 -19.15 -5.55
CA GLU A 164 -13.71 -19.89 -6.80
C GLU A 164 -12.55 -20.90 -6.75
N HIS A 165 -11.39 -20.49 -6.26
CA HIS A 165 -10.25 -21.39 -6.06
C HIS A 165 -10.53 -22.51 -5.06
N LEU A 166 -11.20 -22.21 -3.94
CA LEU A 166 -11.56 -23.21 -2.94
C LEU A 166 -12.51 -24.26 -3.50
N ARG A 167 -13.54 -23.85 -4.25
CA ARG A 167 -14.45 -24.81 -4.92
C ARG A 167 -13.70 -25.72 -5.88
N ALA A 168 -12.79 -25.17 -6.68
CA ALA A 168 -11.97 -25.98 -7.59
C ALA A 168 -11.09 -27.01 -6.85
N ILE A 169 -10.56 -26.63 -5.69
CA ILE A 169 -9.79 -27.52 -4.81
C ILE A 169 -10.69 -28.62 -4.22
N GLU A 170 -11.88 -28.27 -3.73
CA GLU A 170 -12.86 -29.23 -3.21
C GLU A 170 -13.28 -30.27 -4.26
N GLU A 171 -13.59 -29.81 -5.48
CA GLU A 171 -13.93 -30.70 -6.59
C GLU A 171 -12.75 -31.62 -6.97
N ALA A 172 -11.53 -31.10 -6.94
CA ALA A 172 -10.34 -31.91 -7.17
C ALA A 172 -10.14 -32.96 -6.07
N LEU A 173 -10.37 -32.59 -4.82
CA LEU A 173 -10.27 -33.51 -3.67
C LEU A 173 -11.26 -34.66 -3.79
N VAL A 174 -12.51 -34.38 -4.18
CA VAL A 174 -13.54 -35.42 -4.43
C VAL A 174 -13.09 -36.39 -5.53
N ARG A 175 -12.47 -35.90 -6.61
CA ARG A 175 -11.94 -36.77 -7.67
C ARG A 175 -10.78 -37.64 -7.17
N VAL A 176 -9.88 -37.09 -6.36
CA VAL A 176 -8.76 -37.84 -5.78
C VAL A 176 -9.28 -38.92 -4.83
N GLU A 177 -10.26 -38.61 -4.00
CA GLU A 177 -10.89 -39.55 -3.06
C GLU A 177 -11.54 -40.73 -3.80
N ALA A 178 -12.22 -40.48 -4.93
CA ALA A 178 -12.79 -41.54 -5.76
C ALA A 178 -11.73 -42.46 -6.39
N LEU A 179 -10.56 -41.91 -6.77
CA LEU A 179 -9.47 -42.65 -7.40
C LEU A 179 -8.53 -43.35 -6.41
N ALA A 180 -8.54 -42.95 -5.13
CA ALA A 180 -7.61 -43.48 -4.12
C ALA A 180 -7.74 -45.01 -3.93
N PRO A 181 -8.95 -45.60 -3.84
CA PRO A 181 -9.09 -47.06 -3.76
C PRO A 181 -8.60 -47.79 -5.02
N GLU A 182 -8.86 -47.22 -6.20
CA GLU A 182 -8.43 -47.80 -7.49
C GLU A 182 -6.90 -47.85 -7.59
N ARG A 183 -6.22 -46.82 -7.11
CA ARG A 183 -4.75 -46.76 -7.07
C ARG A 183 -4.16 -47.88 -6.21
N LEU A 184 -4.75 -48.18 -5.05
CA LEU A 184 -4.29 -49.28 -4.18
C LEU A 184 -4.39 -50.64 -4.89
N VAL A 185 -5.49 -50.86 -5.62
CA VAL A 185 -5.69 -52.08 -6.42
C VAL A 185 -4.66 -52.16 -7.55
N ALA A 186 -4.48 -51.07 -8.30
CA ALA A 186 -3.53 -51.01 -9.41
C ALA A 186 -2.09 -51.26 -8.95
N GLU A 187 -1.67 -50.68 -7.83
CA GLU A 187 -0.30 -50.82 -7.35
C GLU A 187 -0.05 -52.21 -6.72
N ARG A 188 -1.06 -52.82 -6.08
CA ARG A 188 -1.03 -54.24 -5.68
C ARG A 188 -0.80 -55.15 -6.88
N ASP A 189 -1.56 -54.97 -7.95
CA ASP A 189 -1.48 -55.83 -9.14
C ASP A 189 -0.16 -55.62 -9.88
N ARG A 190 0.33 -54.38 -9.94
CA ARG A 190 1.65 -54.05 -10.45
C ARG A 190 2.78 -54.74 -9.67
N LEU A 191 2.73 -54.73 -8.34
CA LEU A 191 3.71 -55.43 -7.51
C LEU A 191 3.69 -56.94 -7.76
N ARG A 192 2.51 -57.55 -7.82
CA ARG A 192 2.38 -58.99 -8.10
C ARG A 192 2.97 -59.36 -9.45
N ALA A 193 2.70 -58.56 -10.48
CA ALA A 193 3.28 -58.76 -11.81
C ALA A 193 4.81 -58.64 -11.78
N ALA A 194 5.35 -57.61 -11.12
CA ALA A 194 6.80 -57.41 -11.02
C ALA A 194 7.50 -58.54 -10.25
N VAL A 195 6.89 -59.03 -9.16
CA VAL A 195 7.42 -60.17 -8.40
C VAL A 195 7.44 -61.43 -9.26
N ALA A 196 6.36 -61.72 -9.99
CA ALA A 196 6.27 -62.89 -10.87
C ALA A 196 7.31 -62.85 -12.01
N GLU A 197 7.59 -61.66 -12.55
CA GLU A 197 8.63 -61.45 -13.56
C GLU A 197 10.04 -61.71 -12.98
N LEU A 198 10.34 -61.15 -11.81
CA LEU A 198 11.64 -61.26 -11.15
C LEU A 198 11.95 -62.65 -10.61
N THR A 199 10.93 -63.46 -10.29
CA THR A 199 11.11 -64.80 -9.74
C THR A 199 11.26 -65.85 -10.83
N GLU A 200 11.05 -65.53 -12.11
CA GLU A 200 11.19 -66.46 -13.25
C GLU A 200 10.48 -67.82 -13.03
N GLY A 201 9.35 -67.82 -12.30
CA GLY A 201 8.59 -69.04 -11.98
C GLY A 201 9.11 -69.84 -10.78
N HIS A 202 10.10 -69.35 -10.03
CA HIS A 202 10.46 -69.92 -8.74
C HIS A 202 9.35 -69.72 -7.70
N ALA A 203 9.21 -70.68 -6.79
CA ALA A 203 8.19 -70.63 -5.75
C ALA A 203 8.38 -69.41 -4.83
N VAL A 204 7.37 -68.56 -4.78
CA VAL A 204 7.30 -67.40 -3.89
C VAL A 204 6.53 -67.81 -2.64
N ASP A 205 7.01 -67.37 -1.47
CA ASP A 205 6.25 -67.46 -0.23
C ASP A 205 5.09 -66.45 -0.27
N GLU A 206 3.89 -66.96 -0.54
CA GLU A 206 2.65 -66.16 -0.65
C GLU A 206 2.30 -65.45 0.66
N ASP A 207 2.61 -66.03 1.82
CA ASP A 207 2.34 -65.41 3.13
C ASP A 207 3.29 -64.23 3.39
N ARG A 208 4.53 -64.31 2.89
CA ARG A 208 5.46 -63.20 2.93
C ARG A 208 5.05 -62.10 1.95
N LEU A 209 4.67 -62.47 0.73
CA LEU A 209 4.21 -61.51 -0.28
C LEU A 209 2.94 -60.76 0.17
N ALA A 210 1.97 -61.46 0.75
CA ALA A 210 0.75 -60.85 1.28
C ALA A 210 1.05 -59.85 2.42
N ARG A 211 2.00 -60.18 3.31
CA ARG A 211 2.44 -59.27 4.39
C ARG A 211 3.10 -58.00 3.85
N GLU A 212 3.98 -58.12 2.84
CA GLU A 212 4.63 -56.94 2.26
C GLU A 212 3.65 -56.06 1.47
N ILE A 213 2.71 -56.67 0.74
CA ILE A 213 1.63 -55.94 0.07
C ILE A 213 0.77 -55.19 1.10
N ALA A 214 0.43 -55.81 2.24
CA ALA A 214 -0.33 -55.14 3.29
C ALA A 214 0.45 -53.96 3.90
N TYR A 215 1.74 -54.13 4.17
CA TYR A 215 2.61 -53.06 4.67
C TYR A 215 2.74 -51.88 3.69
N LEU A 216 2.84 -52.16 2.39
CA LEU A 216 2.89 -51.14 1.34
C LEU A 216 1.54 -50.47 1.13
N ALA A 217 0.44 -51.22 1.21
CA ALA A 217 -0.91 -50.67 1.13
C ALA A 217 -1.17 -49.65 2.25
N GLU A 218 -0.73 -49.93 3.49
CA GLU A 218 -0.80 -48.97 4.61
C GLU A 218 0.01 -47.69 4.32
N LYS A 219 1.15 -47.80 3.65
CA LYS A 219 1.97 -46.63 3.24
C LYS A 219 1.42 -45.87 2.05
N TRP A 220 0.58 -46.50 1.22
CA TRP A 220 0.00 -45.88 0.04
C TRP A 220 -1.41 -45.35 0.29
N ASP A 221 -2.03 -45.76 1.38
CA ASP A 221 -3.28 -45.18 1.84
C ASP A 221 -3.07 -43.70 2.15
N ILE A 222 -3.91 -42.87 1.54
CA ILE A 222 -3.89 -41.41 1.69
C ILE A 222 -5.15 -40.92 2.41
N ASN A 223 -5.91 -41.81 3.05
CA ASN A 223 -7.17 -41.46 3.68
C ASN A 223 -6.99 -40.43 4.81
N GLU A 224 -5.90 -40.51 5.59
CA GLU A 224 -5.60 -39.51 6.62
C GLU A 224 -5.32 -38.14 5.99
N GLU A 225 -4.54 -38.10 4.90
CA GLU A 225 -4.24 -36.88 4.16
C GLU A 225 -5.50 -36.25 3.57
N LEU A 226 -6.43 -37.05 3.03
CA LEU A 226 -7.71 -36.57 2.50
C LEU A 226 -8.57 -35.94 3.60
N VAL A 227 -8.69 -36.60 4.75
CA VAL A 227 -9.43 -36.08 5.92
C VAL A 227 -8.78 -34.79 6.43
N ARG A 228 -7.45 -34.75 6.57
CA ARG A 228 -6.72 -33.57 7.02
C ARG A 228 -6.87 -32.41 6.03
N PHE A 229 -6.80 -32.69 4.73
CA PHE A 229 -6.98 -31.68 3.69
C PHE A 229 -8.38 -31.07 3.76
N ARG A 230 -9.42 -31.90 3.90
CA ARG A 230 -10.81 -31.45 4.05
C ARG A 230 -10.97 -30.52 5.26
N SER A 231 -10.39 -30.88 6.39
CA SER A 231 -10.39 -30.02 7.58
C SER A 231 -9.71 -28.67 7.32
N HIS A 232 -8.59 -28.64 6.58
CA HIS A 232 -7.94 -27.38 6.20
C HIS A 232 -8.80 -26.51 5.29
N VAL A 233 -9.54 -27.11 4.36
CA VAL A 233 -10.47 -26.39 3.47
C VAL A 233 -11.64 -25.80 4.27
N GLU A 234 -12.20 -26.56 5.21
CA GLU A 234 -13.25 -26.09 6.12
C GLU A 234 -12.76 -24.89 6.95
N LEU A 235 -11.57 -25.00 7.57
CA LEU A 235 -10.96 -23.90 8.31
C LEU A 235 -10.70 -22.67 7.45
N PHE A 236 -10.34 -22.84 6.18
CA PHE A 236 -10.19 -21.73 5.25
C PHE A 236 -11.54 -21.06 5.00
N ASN A 237 -12.59 -21.83 4.68
CA ASN A 237 -13.94 -21.32 4.47
C ASN A 237 -14.46 -20.55 5.69
N GLU A 238 -14.21 -21.06 6.90
CA GLU A 238 -14.55 -20.35 8.15
C GLU A 238 -13.80 -19.03 8.26
N ALA A 239 -12.49 -19.02 8.02
CA ALA A 239 -11.66 -17.82 8.09
C ALA A 239 -12.04 -16.77 7.04
N LEU A 240 -12.46 -17.20 5.85
CA LEU A 240 -12.90 -16.31 4.77
C LEU A 240 -14.24 -15.63 5.10
N ASN A 241 -15.13 -16.35 5.78
CA ASN A 241 -16.46 -15.86 6.13
C ASN A 241 -16.53 -15.21 7.53
N ALA A 242 -15.48 -15.30 8.33
CA ALA A 242 -15.42 -14.67 9.63
C ALA A 242 -15.62 -13.14 9.52
N GLU A 243 -16.48 -12.59 10.37
CA GLU A 243 -16.55 -11.14 10.55
C GLU A 243 -15.28 -10.64 11.24
N ALA A 244 -14.75 -9.51 10.75
CA ALA A 244 -13.49 -8.91 11.19
C ALA A 244 -13.72 -7.84 12.25
#